data_AF-A0A2M7X7C3-F1
#
_entry.id   AF-A0A2M7X7C3-F1
#
_cell.length_a   1.000
_cell.length_b   1.000
_cell.length_c   1.000
_cell.angle_alpha   90.00
_cell.angle_beta   90.00
_cell.angle_gamma   90.00
#
_symmetry.space_group_name_H-M   'P 1'
#
loop_
_entity.id
_entity.type
_entity.pdbx_description
1 polymer ?
#
loop_
_entity_poly.entity_id
_entity_poly.type
_entity_poly.pdbx_seq_one_letter_code
_entity_poly.pdbx_strand_id
1 'polypeptide(L)'
;IRYVVSAAATEEALLADLLHELEFLYDADPAQIETTLLIHPYVLNDFLDYNDFLEVVDAAISELDLGGEIQVASFHPDYQFAGSAPDAIENFSNRAPYPILHLLREASIARAVEAFPEASKIYQRNIDTLRQLGLAGWRALWLEPSA
;
A
#
# COMPACT_ATOMS: atom_id res chain seq x y z
N ILE A 1 3.57 -12.70 6.61
CA ILE A 1 3.41 -11.78 5.46
C ILE A 1 3.70 -12.60 4.21
N ARG A 2 2.82 -12.52 3.21
CA ARG A 2 2.97 -13.14 1.89
C ARG A 2 3.34 -12.05 0.88
N TYR A 3 4.27 -12.37 -0.02
CA TYR A 3 4.71 -11.48 -1.10
C TYR A 3 4.39 -12.15 -2.43
N VAL A 4 3.72 -11.43 -3.32
CA VAL A 4 3.35 -11.93 -4.65
C VAL A 4 3.80 -10.90 -5.67
N VAL A 5 4.65 -11.33 -6.59
CA VAL A 5 5.04 -10.51 -7.74
C VAL A 5 4.16 -10.93 -8.90
N SER A 6 3.22 -10.05 -9.25
CA SER A 6 2.33 -10.23 -10.39
C SER A 6 3.10 -10.08 -11.70
N ALA A 7 2.81 -10.97 -12.64
CA ALA A 7 3.30 -10.89 -14.01
C ALA A 7 2.30 -10.16 -14.94
N ALA A 8 1.22 -9.59 -14.38
CA ALA A 8 0.19 -8.90 -15.13
C ALA A 8 0.77 -7.70 -15.89
N ALA A 9 0.45 -7.63 -17.18
CA ALA A 9 0.80 -6.52 -18.07
C ALA A 9 -0.43 -5.72 -18.52
N THR A 10 -1.62 -6.06 -18.01
CA THR A 10 -2.89 -5.35 -18.25
C THR A 10 -3.68 -5.26 -16.95
N GLU A 11 -4.59 -4.29 -16.86
CA GLU A 11 -5.43 -4.06 -15.68
C GLU A 11 -6.33 -5.26 -15.39
N GLU A 12 -6.87 -5.91 -16.41
CA GLU A 12 -7.73 -7.08 -16.25
C GLU A 12 -6.95 -8.28 -15.69
N ALA A 13 -5.70 -8.46 -16.12
CA ALA A 13 -4.83 -9.49 -15.57
C ALA A 13 -4.46 -9.18 -14.11
N LEU A 14 -4.22 -7.91 -13.78
CA LEU A 14 -3.96 -7.50 -12.39
C LEU A 14 -5.20 -7.68 -11.51
N LEU A 15 -6.39 -7.37 -12.02
CA LEU A 15 -7.64 -7.59 -11.29
C LEU A 15 -7.84 -9.08 -10.99
N ALA A 16 -7.54 -9.98 -11.94
CA ALA A 16 -7.59 -11.41 -11.68
C ALA A 16 -6.62 -11.84 -10.58
N ASP A 17 -5.39 -11.32 -10.58
CA ASP A 17 -4.40 -11.57 -9.52
C ASP A 17 -4.87 -11.01 -8.16
N LEU A 18 -5.48 -9.82 -8.15
CA LEU A 18 -6.05 -9.19 -6.95
C LEU A 18 -7.19 -10.03 -6.37
N LEU A 19 -8.15 -10.45 -7.18
CA LEU A 19 -9.28 -11.28 -6.74
C LEU A 19 -8.77 -12.58 -6.12
N HIS A 20 -7.80 -13.24 -6.76
CA HIS A 20 -7.18 -14.44 -6.23
C HIS A 20 -6.53 -14.21 -4.86
N GLU A 21 -5.78 -13.12 -4.71
CA GLU A 21 -5.08 -12.83 -3.45
C GLU A 21 -6.02 -12.31 -2.35
N LEU A 22 -7.14 -11.67 -2.69
CA LEU A 22 -8.21 -11.31 -1.75
C LEU A 22 -8.87 -12.56 -1.15
N GLU A 23 -9.32 -13.48 -2.01
CA GLU A 23 -9.90 -14.76 -1.58
C GLU A 23 -8.88 -15.60 -0.79
N PHE A 24 -7.65 -15.69 -1.29
CA PHE A 24 -6.58 -16.42 -0.61
C PHE A 24 -6.31 -15.85 0.78
N LEU A 25 -6.18 -14.52 0.91
CA LEU A 25 -5.93 -13.92 2.21
C LEU A 25 -7.14 -14.14 3.13
N TYR A 26 -8.36 -14.01 2.63
CA TYR A 26 -9.56 -14.25 3.44
C TYR A 26 -9.57 -15.65 4.04
N ASP A 27 -9.34 -16.68 3.21
CA ASP A 27 -9.39 -18.10 3.60
C ASP A 27 -8.17 -18.57 4.41
N ALA A 28 -7.01 -17.93 4.24
CA ALA A 28 -5.79 -18.33 4.92
C ALA A 28 -5.91 -18.18 6.45
N ASP A 29 -5.26 -19.06 7.20
CA ASP A 29 -5.13 -18.91 8.65
C ASP A 29 -4.36 -17.61 8.99
N PRO A 30 -4.96 -16.67 9.74
CA PRO A 30 -4.30 -15.41 10.14
C PRO A 30 -2.98 -15.63 10.89
N ALA A 31 -2.82 -16.75 11.61
CA ALA A 31 -1.59 -17.09 12.30
C ALA A 31 -0.43 -17.45 11.35
N GLN A 32 -0.74 -17.86 10.12
CA GLN A 32 0.24 -18.15 9.07
C GLN A 32 0.43 -16.95 8.15
N ILE A 33 -0.67 -16.34 7.70
CA ILE A 33 -0.67 -15.26 6.72
C ILE A 33 -1.58 -14.14 7.18
N GLU A 34 -0.94 -13.13 7.75
CA GLU A 34 -1.59 -11.93 8.26
C GLU A 34 -1.91 -10.90 7.16
N THR A 35 -1.04 -10.77 6.16
CA THR A 35 -1.15 -9.76 5.08
C THR A 35 -0.52 -10.27 3.80
N THR A 36 -0.98 -9.72 2.66
CA THR A 36 -0.40 -9.95 1.33
C THR A 36 0.08 -8.64 0.72
N LEU A 37 1.29 -8.63 0.20
CA LEU A 37 1.81 -7.56 -0.67
C LEU A 37 1.76 -8.05 -2.12
N LEU A 38 0.82 -7.52 -2.89
CA LEU A 38 0.69 -7.74 -4.32
C LEU A 38 1.48 -6.66 -5.07
N ILE A 39 2.63 -7.05 -5.61
CA ILE A 39 3.61 -6.19 -6.28
C ILE A 39 3.44 -6.36 -7.78
N HIS A 40 3.12 -5.30 -8.52
CA HIS A 40 2.76 -5.38 -9.94
C HIS A 40 3.64 -4.46 -10.82
N PRO A 41 4.90 -4.84 -11.10
CA PRO A 41 5.87 -3.96 -11.74
C PRO A 41 5.62 -3.71 -13.24
N TYR A 42 4.73 -4.48 -13.89
CA TYR A 42 4.56 -4.46 -15.34
C TYR A 42 3.27 -3.77 -15.82
N VAL A 43 2.47 -3.21 -14.91
CA VAL A 43 1.21 -2.52 -15.21
C VAL A 43 0.94 -1.45 -14.15
N LEU A 44 0.22 -0.39 -14.52
CA LEU A 44 -0.10 0.75 -13.65
C LEU A 44 1.15 1.44 -13.09
N ASN A 45 2.15 1.67 -13.96
CA ASN A 45 3.35 2.43 -13.62
C ASN A 45 3.13 3.96 -13.77
N ASP A 46 2.05 4.38 -14.43
CA ASP A 46 1.59 5.76 -14.38
C ASP A 46 0.69 5.93 -13.14
N PHE A 47 0.94 6.98 -12.34
CA PHE A 47 0.23 7.16 -11.08
C PHE A 47 -1.25 7.53 -11.27
N LEU A 48 -1.61 8.21 -12.36
CA LEU A 48 -3.02 8.57 -12.59
C LEU A 48 -3.82 7.32 -12.95
N ASP A 49 -3.30 6.50 -13.86
CA ASP A 49 -3.92 5.21 -14.19
C ASP A 49 -4.02 4.32 -12.94
N TYR A 50 -2.96 4.29 -12.11
CA TYR A 50 -2.95 3.57 -10.84
C TYR A 50 -4.02 4.08 -9.87
N ASN A 51 -4.15 5.40 -9.73
CA ASN A 51 -5.12 6.02 -8.83
C ASN A 51 -6.55 5.75 -9.28
N ASP A 52 -6.83 5.78 -10.59
CA ASP A 52 -8.13 5.42 -11.15
C ASP A 52 -8.45 3.93 -10.91
N PHE A 53 -7.45 3.06 -11.00
CA PHE A 53 -7.61 1.63 -10.70
C PHE A 53 -8.00 1.35 -9.23
N LEU A 54 -7.73 2.26 -8.29
CA LEU A 54 -8.16 2.07 -6.89
C LEU A 54 -9.70 2.01 -6.74
N GLU A 55 -10.45 2.65 -7.64
CA GLU A 55 -11.92 2.49 -7.67
C GLU A 55 -12.33 1.05 -8.04
N VAL A 56 -11.55 0.40 -8.92
CA VAL A 56 -11.75 -1.01 -9.28
C VAL A 56 -11.40 -1.93 -8.11
N VAL A 57 -10.36 -1.59 -7.34
CA VAL A 57 -9.99 -2.33 -6.11
C VAL A 57 -11.13 -2.27 -5.09
N ASP A 58 -11.68 -1.09 -4.83
CA ASP A 58 -12.81 -0.91 -3.90
C ASP A 58 -14.06 -1.67 -4.37
N ALA A 59 -14.34 -1.66 -5.68
CA ALA A 59 -15.42 -2.44 -6.26
C ALA A 59 -15.22 -3.95 -6.07
N ALA A 60 -14.00 -4.46 -6.30
CA ALA A 60 -13.68 -5.88 -6.12
C ALA A 60 -13.85 -6.35 -4.67
N ILE A 61 -13.43 -5.54 -3.68
CA ILE A 61 -13.64 -5.83 -2.26
C ILE A 61 -15.14 -5.90 -1.94
N SER A 62 -15.91 -4.95 -2.47
CA SER A 62 -17.37 -4.93 -2.27
C SER A 62 -18.07 -6.11 -2.94
N GLU A 63 -17.65 -6.51 -4.14
CA GLU A 63 -18.26 -7.63 -4.89
C GLU A 63 -18.00 -9.00 -4.24
N LEU A 64 -16.88 -9.15 -3.55
CA LEU A 64 -16.53 -10.35 -2.79
C LEU A 64 -17.09 -10.36 -1.35
N ASP A 65 -17.91 -9.36 -0.97
CA ASP A 65 -18.41 -9.16 0.40
C ASP A 65 -17.28 -9.09 1.46
N LEU A 66 -16.11 -8.56 1.08
CA LEU A 66 -14.92 -8.45 1.95
C LEU A 66 -14.79 -7.10 2.66
N GLY A 67 -15.76 -6.20 2.48
CA GLY A 67 -15.81 -4.93 3.21
C GLY A 67 -16.01 -5.17 4.70
N GLY A 68 -15.15 -4.58 5.56
CA GLY A 68 -15.11 -4.88 6.99
C GLY A 68 -14.17 -6.03 7.35
N GLU A 69 -13.67 -6.79 6.37
CA GLU A 69 -12.80 -7.95 6.56
C GLU A 69 -11.38 -7.68 6.06
N ILE A 70 -11.25 -7.12 4.85
CA ILE A 70 -9.98 -6.79 4.21
C ILE A 70 -10.02 -5.35 3.71
N GLN A 71 -8.98 -4.58 4.06
CA GLN A 71 -8.68 -3.30 3.45
C GLN A 71 -7.44 -3.39 2.55
N VAL A 72 -7.36 -2.53 1.54
CA VAL A 72 -6.16 -2.40 0.69
C VAL A 72 -5.51 -1.05 0.93
N ALA A 73 -4.23 -1.07 1.35
CA ALA A 73 -3.39 0.11 1.37
C ALA A 73 -2.57 0.20 0.07
N SER A 74 -2.48 1.40 -0.50
CA SER A 74 -1.89 1.63 -1.82
C SER A 74 -0.51 2.29 -1.72
N PHE A 75 0.42 1.82 -2.55
CA PHE A 75 1.77 2.38 -2.67
C PHE A 75 2.20 2.42 -4.14
N HIS A 76 2.91 3.49 -4.52
CA HIS A 76 3.35 3.70 -5.91
C HIS A 76 4.66 4.50 -5.95
N PRO A 77 5.58 4.29 -6.93
CA PRO A 77 6.82 5.08 -7.04
C PRO A 77 6.57 6.59 -7.07
N ASP A 78 5.53 6.99 -7.79
CA ASP A 78 5.11 8.38 -7.97
C ASP A 78 3.89 8.75 -7.11
N TYR A 79 3.66 8.05 -5.99
CA TYR A 79 2.51 8.35 -5.11
C TYR A 79 2.44 9.85 -4.79
N GLN A 80 1.24 10.41 -4.92
CA GLN A 80 0.94 11.81 -4.64
C GLN A 80 -0.38 11.91 -3.90
N PHE A 81 -0.36 12.46 -2.68
CA PHE A 81 -1.60 12.76 -1.96
C PHE A 81 -2.35 13.92 -2.63
N ALA A 82 -3.68 13.88 -2.57
CA ALA A 82 -4.53 14.95 -3.06
C ALA A 82 -4.12 16.31 -2.47
N GLY A 83 -3.88 17.30 -3.35
CA GLY A 83 -3.48 18.65 -2.96
C GLY A 83 -2.00 18.83 -2.59
N SER A 84 -1.19 17.77 -2.61
CA SER A 84 0.27 17.87 -2.44
C SER A 84 0.97 18.19 -3.77
N ALA A 85 2.18 18.75 -3.71
CA ALA A 85 3.06 18.87 -4.88
C ALA A 85 3.70 17.51 -5.22
N PRO A 86 4.03 17.21 -6.49
CA PRO A 86 4.65 15.93 -6.87
C PRO A 86 5.98 15.62 -6.17
N ASP A 87 6.70 16.61 -5.67
CA ASP A 87 7.98 16.45 -4.95
C ASP A 87 7.85 16.65 -3.43
N ALA A 88 6.63 16.83 -2.92
CA ALA A 88 6.36 17.02 -1.50
C ALA A 88 6.82 15.80 -0.69
N ILE A 89 7.56 16.04 0.38
CA ILE A 89 8.23 14.98 1.13
C ILE A 89 7.25 14.04 1.84
N GLU A 90 6.06 14.51 2.21
CA GLU A 90 4.99 13.70 2.79
C GLU A 90 4.55 12.55 1.88
N ASN A 91 4.63 12.71 0.56
CA ASN A 91 4.28 11.66 -0.39
C ASN A 91 5.15 10.41 -0.21
N PHE A 92 6.37 10.57 0.29
CA PHE A 92 7.31 9.47 0.48
C PHE A 92 6.89 8.50 1.59
N SER A 93 5.85 8.81 2.39
CA SER A 93 5.26 7.82 3.30
C SER A 93 4.59 6.65 2.57
N ASN A 94 4.13 6.90 1.32
CA ASN A 94 3.41 5.93 0.49
C ASN A 94 4.13 5.64 -0.83
N ARG A 95 5.37 6.13 -0.99
CA ARG A 95 6.20 5.75 -2.13
C ARG A 95 6.84 4.38 -1.91
N ALA A 96 6.85 3.60 -2.97
CA ALA A 96 7.48 2.29 -3.01
C ALA A 96 8.28 2.10 -4.33
N PRO A 97 9.22 1.15 -4.41
CA PRO A 97 9.99 0.92 -5.63
C PRO A 97 9.16 0.48 -6.84
N TYR A 98 7.99 -0.10 -6.58
CA TYR A 98 7.03 -0.57 -7.59
C TYR A 98 5.61 -0.24 -7.14
N PRO A 99 4.62 -0.26 -8.05
CA PRO A 99 3.21 -0.26 -7.68
C PRO A 99 2.87 -1.49 -6.81
N ILE A 100 2.18 -1.25 -5.69
CA ILE A 100 1.86 -2.29 -4.69
C ILE A 100 0.46 -2.05 -4.10
N LEU A 101 -0.33 -3.12 -4.08
CA LEU A 101 -1.54 -3.23 -3.27
C LEU A 101 -1.24 -4.08 -2.03
N HIS A 102 -1.36 -3.49 -0.85
CA HIS A 102 -1.14 -4.15 0.44
C HIS A 102 -2.48 -4.54 1.06
N LEU A 103 -2.82 -5.82 0.96
CA LEU A 103 -4.03 -6.41 1.51
C LEU A 103 -3.81 -6.69 3.01
N LEU A 104 -4.69 -6.13 3.84
CA LEU A 104 -4.60 -6.14 5.30
C LEU A 104 -5.95 -6.56 5.89
N ARG A 105 -5.94 -7.42 6.90
CA ARG A 105 -7.17 -7.80 7.61
C ARG A 105 -7.61 -6.70 8.57
N GLU A 106 -8.84 -6.24 8.46
CA GLU A 106 -9.41 -5.18 9.32
C GLU A 106 -9.34 -5.55 10.80
N ALA A 107 -9.61 -6.81 11.16
CA ALA A 107 -9.47 -7.30 12.53
C ALA A 107 -8.04 -7.09 13.09
N SER A 108 -7.01 -7.15 12.25
CA SER A 108 -5.62 -6.97 12.66
C SER A 108 -5.25 -5.51 12.81
N ILE A 109 -5.80 -4.64 11.97
CA ILE A 109 -5.70 -3.20 12.15
C ILE A 109 -6.40 -2.78 13.44
N ALA A 110 -7.61 -3.26 13.69
CA ALA A 110 -8.37 -2.97 14.91
C ALA A 110 -7.57 -3.36 16.16
N ARG A 111 -7.02 -4.58 16.19
CA ARG A 111 -6.12 -5.03 17.28
C ARG A 111 -4.90 -4.12 17.44
N ALA A 112 -4.28 -3.70 16.34
CA ALA A 112 -3.14 -2.79 16.40
C ALA A 112 -3.55 -1.41 16.95
N VAL A 113 -4.70 -0.87 16.53
CA VAL A 113 -5.22 0.41 17.03
C VAL A 113 -5.54 0.33 18.53
N GLU A 114 -6.13 -0.77 19.00
CA GLU A 114 -6.39 -1.00 20.42
C GLU A 114 -5.09 -1.11 21.24
N ALA A 115 -4.07 -1.78 20.70
CA ALA A 115 -2.77 -1.92 21.35
C ALA A 115 -1.95 -0.62 21.36
N PHE A 116 -2.20 0.28 20.41
CA PHE A 116 -1.49 1.55 20.25
C PHE A 116 -2.49 2.72 20.27
N PRO A 117 -2.76 3.32 21.44
CA PRO A 117 -3.74 4.43 21.60
C PRO A 117 -3.51 5.63 20.68
N GLU A 118 -2.30 5.73 20.12
CA GLU A 118 -1.85 6.80 19.24
C GLU A 118 -1.86 6.40 17.76
N ALA A 119 -2.49 5.29 17.38
CA ALA A 119 -2.51 4.78 16.01
C ALA A 119 -3.07 5.80 15.01
N SER A 120 -4.09 6.56 15.41
CA SER A 120 -4.65 7.67 14.61
C SER A 120 -3.64 8.80 14.35
N LYS A 121 -2.61 8.94 15.18
CA LYS A 121 -1.53 9.92 15.00
C LYS A 121 -0.38 9.40 14.14
N ILE A 122 -0.33 8.12 13.77
CA ILE A 122 0.77 7.54 12.97
C ILE A 122 0.91 8.30 11.66
N TYR A 123 -0.20 8.55 10.96
CA TYR A 123 -0.20 9.30 9.71
C TYR A 123 0.41 10.69 9.87
N GLN A 124 -0.10 11.48 10.82
CA GLN A 124 0.40 12.84 11.07
C GLN A 124 1.88 12.83 11.50
N ARG A 125 2.26 11.87 12.36
CA ARG A 125 3.64 11.73 12.83
C ARG A 125 4.60 11.36 11.69
N ASN A 126 4.19 10.50 10.76
CA ASN A 126 4.99 10.18 9.58
C ASN A 126 5.21 11.43 8.73
N ILE A 127 4.16 12.20 8.47
CA ILE A 127 4.25 13.47 7.74
C ILE A 127 5.18 14.46 8.45
N ASP A 128 5.01 14.67 9.76
CA ASP A 128 5.83 15.61 10.52
C ASP A 128 7.30 15.16 10.54
N THR A 129 7.56 13.86 10.68
CA THR A 129 8.90 13.28 10.62
C THR A 129 9.53 13.49 9.25
N LEU A 130 8.79 13.21 8.17
CA LEU A 130 9.24 13.42 6.79
C LEU A 130 9.51 14.90 6.50
N ARG A 131 8.66 15.81 6.99
CA ARG A 131 8.86 17.25 6.89
C ARG A 131 10.09 17.73 7.64
N GLN A 132 10.33 17.22 8.85
CA GLN A 132 11.55 17.52 9.62
C GLN A 132 12.82 17.01 8.93
N LEU A 133 12.73 15.84 8.31
CA LEU A 133 13.84 15.23 7.58
C LEU A 133 14.14 15.97 6.27
N GLY A 134 13.09 16.37 5.54
CA GLY A 134 13.18 16.97 4.21
C GLY A 134 13.79 16.03 3.17
N LEU A 135 13.83 16.47 1.91
CA LEU A 135 14.41 15.70 0.80
C LEU A 135 15.90 15.40 0.99
N ALA A 136 16.65 16.33 1.60
CA ALA A 136 18.08 16.15 1.86
C ALA A 136 18.33 15.06 2.91
N GLY A 137 17.61 15.12 4.04
CA GLY A 137 17.70 14.10 5.08
C GLY A 137 17.20 12.75 4.59
N TRP A 138 16.12 12.73 3.80
CA TRP A 138 15.60 11.53 3.13
C TRP A 138 16.75 10.92 2.33
N ARG A 139 17.31 11.62 1.33
CA ARG A 139 18.39 11.10 0.47
C ARG A 139 19.60 10.57 1.24
N ALA A 140 19.97 11.21 2.35
CA ALA A 140 21.07 10.77 3.19
C ALA A 140 20.85 9.38 3.83
N LEU A 141 19.60 8.90 3.97
CA LEU A 141 19.29 7.57 4.51
C LEU A 141 19.66 6.41 3.57
N TRP A 142 19.66 6.61 2.23
CA TRP A 142 20.02 5.55 1.27
C TRP A 142 21.41 5.72 0.67
N LEU A 143 22.13 6.78 1.01
CA LEU A 143 23.56 6.83 0.74
C LEU A 143 24.22 5.87 1.73
N GLU A 144 24.83 4.79 1.24
CA GLU A 144 25.66 3.96 2.11
C GLU A 144 26.69 4.85 2.80
N PRO A 145 26.96 4.65 4.11
CA PRO A 145 28.07 5.36 4.74
C PRO A 145 29.31 5.04 3.93
N SER A 146 29.98 6.08 3.43
CA SER A 146 31.24 5.91 2.71
C SER A 146 32.17 5.08 3.60
N ALA A 147 32.53 3.89 3.11
CA ALA A 147 33.40 2.93 3.80
C ALA A 147 34.77 3.52 4.11
#